data_AF-A0A0S7ESW6-F1
#
_entry.id   AF-A0A0S7ESW6-F1
#
_cell.length_a   1.000
_cell.length_b   1.000
_cell.length_c   1.000
_cell.angle_alpha   90.00
_cell.angle_beta   90.00
_cell.angle_gamma   90.00
#
_symmetry.space_group_name_H-M   'P 1'
#
loop_
_entity.id
_entity.type
_entity.pdbx_description
1 polymer ?
#
loop_
_entity_poly.entity_id
_entity_poly.type
_entity_poly.pdbx_seq_one_letter_code
_entity_poly.pdbx_strand_id
1 'polypeptide(L)'
;PDINDDSVSHTLQMIHPKLEYQLVLEKKVQLIDALKELQVHEGNADFLIPEYRSILDESDKLLEEYKKQPARLERLYGMITDLLIDKFKFKGRNVRTKVSSMLEILEHYDLNSLLDFFSEP
;
A
#
# COMPACT_ATOMS: atom_id res chain seq x y z
N PRO A 1 18.30 -15.25 21.86
CA PRO A 1 18.56 -14.74 20.49
C PRO A 1 18.32 -13.24 20.46
N ASP A 2 19.35 -12.45 20.19
CA ASP A 2 19.20 -11.00 19.96
C ASP A 2 18.50 -10.81 18.61
N ILE A 3 17.29 -10.26 18.63
CA ILE A 3 16.66 -9.74 17.41
C ILE A 3 17.20 -8.32 17.24
N ASN A 4 17.85 -8.05 16.11
CA ASN A 4 18.18 -6.68 15.78
C ASN A 4 16.89 -5.95 15.39
N ASP A 5 16.41 -5.03 16.23
CA ASP A 5 15.22 -4.23 15.94
C ASP A 5 15.37 -3.40 14.63
N ASP A 6 16.60 -3.08 14.21
CA ASP A 6 16.86 -2.41 12.93
C ASP A 6 16.50 -3.29 11.72
N SER A 7 16.55 -4.62 11.86
CA SER A 7 16.22 -5.55 10.76
C SER A 7 14.72 -5.52 10.41
N VAL A 8 13.87 -5.30 11.41
CA VAL A 8 12.43 -5.16 11.25
C VAL A 8 12.13 -3.86 10.52
N SER A 9 12.68 -2.74 11.01
CA SER A 9 12.52 -1.43 10.39
C SER A 9 13.02 -1.41 8.95
N HIS A 10 14.17 -2.04 8.67
CA HIS A 10 14.70 -2.16 7.32
C HIS A 10 13.76 -2.95 6.40
N THR A 11 13.22 -4.07 6.89
CA THR A 11 12.27 -4.88 6.11
C THR A 11 11.00 -4.09 5.79
N LEU A 12 10.47 -3.33 6.75
CA LEU A 12 9.30 -2.46 6.54
C LEU A 12 9.59 -1.36 5.50
N GLN A 13 10.78 -0.76 5.53
CA GLN A 13 11.23 0.21 4.52
C GLN A 13 11.34 -0.40 3.11
N MET A 14 11.69 -1.68 2.98
CA MET A 14 11.71 -2.38 1.70
C MET A 14 10.30 -2.70 1.17
N ILE A 15 9.35 -2.96 2.07
CA ILE A 15 7.95 -3.23 1.72
C ILE A 15 7.22 -1.93 1.33
N HIS A 16 7.53 -0.82 2.02
CA HIS A 16 6.90 0.49 1.84
C HIS A 16 6.66 0.92 0.38
N PRO A 17 7.69 1.01 -0.49
CA PRO A 17 7.47 1.48 -1.86
C PRO A 17 6.56 0.57 -2.68
N LYS A 18 6.49 -0.73 -2.35
CA LYS A 18 5.61 -1.68 -3.03
C LYS A 18 4.15 -1.47 -2.62
N LEU A 19 3.92 -1.17 -1.35
CA LEU A 19 2.60 -0.91 -0.81
C LEU A 19 2.08 0.45 -1.27
N GLU A 20 2.91 1.50 -1.14
CA GLU A 20 2.60 2.85 -1.63
C GLU A 20 2.22 2.83 -3.11
N TYR A 21 2.97 2.09 -3.94
CA TYR A 21 2.61 1.92 -5.35
C TYR A 21 1.21 1.31 -5.55
N GLN A 22 0.83 0.28 -4.78
CA GLN A 22 -0.51 -0.30 -4.90
C GLN A 22 -1.59 0.71 -4.51
N LEU A 23 -1.37 1.51 -3.46
CA LEU A 23 -2.34 2.52 -3.00
C LEU A 23 -2.48 3.67 -4.01
N VAL A 24 -1.38 4.11 -4.60
CA VAL A 24 -1.40 5.12 -5.67
C VAL A 24 -2.09 4.58 -6.92
N LEU A 25 -1.85 3.30 -7.28
CA LEU A 25 -2.53 2.65 -8.39
C LEU A 25 -4.06 2.67 -8.23
N GLU A 26 -4.56 2.37 -7.03
CA GLU A 26 -5.99 2.45 -6.71
C GLU A 26 -6.56 3.85 -6.96
N LYS A 27 -5.90 4.87 -6.39
CA LYS A 27 -6.33 6.27 -6.54
C LYS A 27 -6.36 6.70 -8.00
N LYS A 28 -5.35 6.31 -8.78
CA LYS A 28 -5.31 6.61 -10.22
C LYS A 28 -6.47 5.95 -10.95
N VAL A 29 -6.75 4.67 -10.66
CA VAL A 29 -7.85 3.92 -11.28
C VAL A 29 -9.21 4.51 -10.95
N GLN A 30 -9.43 4.93 -9.69
CA GLN A 30 -10.67 5.60 -9.26
C GLN A 30 -10.94 6.91 -10.03
N LEU A 31 -9.90 7.56 -10.57
CA LEU A 31 -10.04 8.79 -11.35
C LEU A 31 -10.31 8.54 -12.84
N ILE A 32 -10.01 7.35 -13.38
CA ILE A 32 -10.04 7.09 -14.83
C ILE A 32 -11.42 7.40 -15.43
N ASP A 33 -12.49 6.91 -14.82
CA ASP A 33 -13.84 7.05 -15.41
C ASP A 33 -14.27 8.52 -15.45
N ALA A 34 -14.05 9.26 -14.36
CA ALA A 34 -14.34 10.69 -14.30
C ALA A 34 -13.51 11.50 -15.31
N LEU A 35 -12.23 11.18 -15.47
CA LEU A 35 -11.37 11.85 -16.45
C LEU A 35 -11.79 11.53 -17.90
N LYS A 36 -12.20 10.29 -18.18
CA LYS A 36 -12.73 9.88 -19.49
C LYS A 36 -14.04 10.59 -19.82
N GLU A 37 -14.93 10.74 -18.84
CA GLU A 37 -16.18 11.50 -19.00
C GLU A 37 -15.88 12.96 -19.36
N LEU A 38 -15.00 13.63 -18.62
CA LEU A 38 -14.59 14.99 -18.92
C LEU A 38 -13.97 15.14 -20.32
N GLN A 39 -13.11 14.20 -20.73
CA GLN A 39 -12.50 14.20 -22.07
C GLN A 39 -13.55 14.07 -23.19
N VAL A 40 -14.56 13.22 -23.01
CA VAL A 40 -15.64 13.03 -23.99
C VAL A 40 -16.48 14.30 -24.10
N HIS A 41 -16.78 14.97 -22.99
CA HIS A 41 -17.58 16.19 -22.96
C HIS A 41 -16.86 17.38 -23.63
N GLU A 42 -15.56 17.54 -23.39
CA GLU A 42 -14.77 18.66 -23.89
C GLU A 42 -14.11 18.39 -25.27
N GLY A 43 -14.16 17.13 -25.73
CA GLY A 43 -13.60 16.68 -27.02
C GLY A 43 -12.06 16.62 -27.07
N ASN A 44 -11.36 16.94 -25.98
CA ASN A 44 -9.91 16.81 -25.81
C ASN A 44 -9.56 16.72 -24.31
N ALA A 45 -8.27 16.64 -23.96
CA ALA A 45 -7.78 16.58 -22.58
C ALA A 45 -6.81 17.74 -22.22
N ASP A 46 -6.73 18.78 -23.05
CA ASP A 46 -5.72 19.83 -22.94
C ASP A 46 -5.95 20.76 -21.74
N PHE A 47 -7.19 20.84 -21.27
CA PHE A 47 -7.57 21.58 -20.06
C PHE A 47 -7.16 20.88 -18.75
N LEU A 48 -6.87 19.58 -18.79
CA LEU A 48 -6.41 18.83 -17.62
C LEU A 48 -4.94 19.14 -17.30
N ILE A 49 -4.55 18.99 -16.04
CA ILE A 49 -3.14 19.06 -15.67
C ILE A 49 -2.36 17.85 -16.24
N PRO A 50 -1.03 17.95 -16.44
CA PRO A 50 -0.23 16.88 -17.03
C PRO A 50 -0.38 15.52 -16.34
N GLU A 51 -0.53 15.51 -15.01
CA GLU A 51 -0.68 14.27 -14.23
C GLU A 51 -1.96 13.50 -14.58
N TYR A 52 -3.08 14.20 -14.79
CA TYR A 52 -4.34 13.58 -15.19
C TYR A 52 -4.35 13.13 -16.64
N ARG A 53 -3.65 13.86 -17.52
CA ARG A 53 -3.41 13.40 -18.89
C ARG A 53 -2.62 12.09 -18.92
N SER A 54 -1.55 11.98 -18.12
CA SER A 54 -0.79 10.73 -17.98
C SER A 54 -1.66 9.57 -17.47
N ILE A 55 -2.61 9.81 -16.56
CA ILE A 55 -3.57 8.78 -16.13
C ILE A 55 -4.46 8.33 -17.29
N LEU A 56 -4.94 9.24 -18.14
CA LEU A 56 -5.73 8.90 -19.33
C LEU A 56 -4.90 8.08 -20.34
N ASP A 57 -3.69 8.56 -20.64
CA ASP A 57 -2.75 7.94 -21.60
C ASP A 57 -2.36 6.51 -21.17
N GLU A 58 -2.23 6.28 -19.85
CA GLU A 58 -1.84 4.99 -19.27
C GLU A 58 -3.03 4.15 -18.80
N SER A 59 -4.27 4.57 -19.04
CA SER A 59 -5.47 4.01 -18.38
C SER A 59 -5.63 2.50 -18.58
N ASP A 60 -5.39 1.98 -19.79
CA ASP A 60 -5.47 0.55 -20.07
C ASP A 60 -4.44 -0.26 -19.27
N LYS A 61 -3.22 0.25 -19.15
CA LYS A 61 -2.15 -0.37 -18.36
C LYS A 61 -2.49 -0.35 -16.87
N LEU A 62 -2.97 0.79 -16.37
CA LEU A 62 -3.37 0.94 -14.96
C LEU A 62 -4.50 -0.03 -14.61
N LEU A 63 -5.51 -0.17 -15.46
CA LEU A 63 -6.61 -1.12 -15.29
C LEU A 63 -6.13 -2.58 -15.29
N GLU A 64 -5.23 -2.95 -16.22
CA GLU A 64 -4.64 -4.30 -16.27
C GLU A 64 -3.78 -4.61 -15.03
N GLU A 65 -3.03 -3.65 -14.52
CA GLU A 65 -2.28 -3.80 -13.29
C GLU A 65 -3.19 -3.92 -12.06
N TYR A 66 -4.27 -3.13 -12.02
CA TYR A 66 -5.23 -3.11 -10.93
C TYR A 66 -5.96 -4.44 -10.76
N LYS A 67 -6.22 -5.17 -11.84
CA LYS A 67 -6.73 -6.56 -11.78
C LYS A 67 -5.88 -7.48 -10.91
N LYS A 68 -4.57 -7.22 -10.82
CA LYS A 68 -3.60 -8.01 -10.03
C LYS A 68 -3.37 -7.44 -8.64
N GLN A 69 -3.86 -6.24 -8.36
CA GLN A 69 -3.60 -5.50 -7.13
C GLN A 69 -4.15 -6.22 -5.88
N PRO A 70 -5.36 -6.83 -5.86
CA PRO A 70 -5.85 -7.53 -4.66
C PRO A 70 -4.90 -8.62 -4.18
N ALA A 71 -4.41 -9.46 -5.09
CA ALA A 71 -3.45 -10.53 -4.76
C ALA A 71 -2.07 -9.99 -4.34
N ARG A 72 -1.68 -8.79 -4.81
CA ARG A 72 -0.43 -8.14 -4.39
C ARG A 72 -0.58 -7.58 -2.98
N LEU A 73 -1.67 -6.87 -2.69
CA LEU A 73 -1.96 -6.33 -1.36
C LEU A 73 -2.08 -7.44 -0.32
N GLU A 74 -2.79 -8.52 -0.62
CA GLU A 74 -2.91 -9.69 0.26
C GLU A 74 -1.53 -10.25 0.64
N ARG A 75 -0.61 -10.37 -0.34
CA ARG A 75 0.77 -10.83 -0.08
C ARG A 75 1.57 -9.83 0.76
N LEU A 76 1.45 -8.53 0.49
CA LEU A 76 2.14 -7.49 1.26
C LEU A 76 1.67 -7.50 2.72
N TYR A 77 0.35 -7.56 2.95
CA TYR A 77 -0.23 -7.64 4.29
C TYR A 77 0.13 -8.94 5.00
N GLY A 78 0.17 -10.07 4.29
CA GLY A 78 0.68 -11.34 4.80
C GLY A 78 2.12 -11.21 5.29
N MET A 79 3.02 -10.65 4.47
CA MET A 79 4.42 -10.47 4.86
C MET A 79 4.60 -9.56 6.08
N ILE A 80 3.83 -8.47 6.18
CA ILE A 80 3.89 -7.58 7.35
C ILE A 80 3.33 -8.31 8.59
N THR A 81 2.26 -9.08 8.43
CA THR A 81 1.65 -9.86 9.53
C THR A 81 2.59 -10.95 10.03
N ASP A 82 3.24 -11.69 9.12
CA ASP A 82 4.21 -12.72 9.46
C ASP A 82 5.42 -12.11 10.19
N LEU A 83 5.92 -10.97 9.72
CA LEU A 83 7.00 -10.22 10.38
C LEU A 83 6.61 -9.82 11.82
N LEU A 84 5.37 -9.39 12.04
CA LEU A 84 4.86 -9.08 13.38
C LEU A 84 4.83 -10.33 14.26
N ILE A 85 4.26 -11.43 13.75
CA ILE A 85 4.16 -12.69 14.48
C ILE A 85 5.55 -13.19 14.88
N ASP A 86 6.51 -13.18 13.95
CA ASP A 86 7.87 -13.63 14.21
C ASP A 86 8.54 -12.76 15.28
N LYS A 87 8.47 -11.42 15.16
CA LYS A 87 9.02 -10.48 16.15
C LYS A 87 8.55 -10.79 17.58
N PHE A 88 7.25 -11.03 17.78
CA PHE A 88 6.68 -11.26 19.12
C PHE A 88 6.81 -12.72 19.59
N LYS A 89 6.81 -13.68 18.67
CA LYS A 89 7.05 -15.10 18.97
C LYS A 89 8.45 -15.30 19.56
N PHE A 90 9.47 -14.62 19.02
CA PHE A 90 10.81 -14.62 19.60
C PHE A 90 10.87 -13.97 21.00
N LYS A 91 9.94 -13.07 21.33
CA LYS A 91 9.78 -12.47 22.67
C LYS A 91 8.86 -13.27 23.60
N GLY A 92 8.32 -14.42 23.16
CA GLY A 92 7.43 -15.27 23.96
C GLY A 92 6.04 -14.67 24.24
N ARG A 93 5.58 -13.70 23.44
CA ARG A 93 4.29 -13.00 23.64
C ARG A 93 3.27 -13.39 22.57
N ASN A 94 1.99 -13.41 22.96
CA ASN A 94 0.89 -13.67 22.03
C ASN A 94 0.50 -12.38 21.29
N VAL A 95 0.50 -12.41 19.96
CA VAL A 95 0.28 -11.24 19.08
C VAL A 95 -1.14 -11.11 18.53
N ARG A 96 -2.04 -12.07 18.80
CA ARG A 96 -3.34 -12.14 18.11
C ARG A 96 -4.18 -10.85 18.23
N THR A 97 -4.10 -10.15 19.35
CA THR A 97 -4.80 -8.85 19.56
C THR A 97 -4.13 -7.68 18.82
N LYS A 98 -2.81 -7.73 18.60
CA LYS A 98 -2.05 -6.72 17.86
C LYS A 98 -2.27 -6.80 16.34
N VAL A 99 -2.62 -7.98 15.80
CA VAL A 99 -2.88 -8.13 14.36
C VAL A 99 -4.04 -7.24 13.91
N SER A 100 -5.14 -7.20 14.67
CA SER A 100 -6.29 -6.35 14.32
C SER A 100 -5.92 -4.86 14.27
N SER A 101 -5.21 -4.35 15.28
CA SER A 101 -4.75 -2.95 15.31
C SER A 101 -3.76 -2.64 14.18
N MET A 102 -2.92 -3.60 13.80
CA MET A 102 -2.01 -3.42 12.67
C MET A 102 -2.79 -3.32 11.35
N LEU A 103 -3.86 -4.10 11.17
CA LEU A 103 -4.69 -4.02 9.97
C LEU A 103 -5.38 -2.65 9.84
N GLU A 104 -5.79 -2.03 10.94
CA GLU A 104 -6.31 -0.65 10.94
C GLU A 104 -5.26 0.37 10.47
N ILE A 105 -4.00 0.21 10.91
CA ILE A 105 -2.88 1.03 10.42
C ILE A 105 -2.67 0.82 8.92
N LEU A 106 -2.80 -0.42 8.43
CA LEU A 106 -2.64 -0.74 7.00
C LEU A 106 -3.81 -0.21 6.14
N GLU A 107 -5.02 -0.11 6.69
CA GLU A 107 -6.18 0.51 6.02
C GLU A 107 -5.96 2.02 5.82
N HIS A 108 -5.32 2.68 6.79
CA HIS A 108 -4.92 4.09 6.72
C HIS A 108 -3.40 4.24 6.64
N TYR A 109 -2.80 3.49 5.71
CA TYR A 109 -1.35 3.26 5.66
C TYR A 109 -0.50 4.53 5.83
N ASP A 110 0.29 4.51 6.91
CA ASP A 110 1.38 5.43 7.18
C ASP A 110 2.60 4.65 7.66
N LEU A 111 3.76 4.89 7.03
CA LEU A 111 4.98 4.14 7.36
C LEU A 111 5.45 4.42 8.80
N ASN A 112 5.37 5.66 9.25
CA ASN A 112 5.85 6.03 10.59
C ASN A 112 4.99 5.36 11.67
N SER A 113 3.66 5.41 11.50
CA SER A 113 2.70 4.73 12.36
C SER A 113 2.95 3.22 12.42
N LEU A 114 3.29 2.60 11.28
CA LEU A 114 3.65 1.17 11.26
C LEU A 114 4.99 0.90 11.96
N LEU A 115 6.01 1.74 11.76
CA LEU A 115 7.31 1.61 12.44
C LEU A 115 7.17 1.79 13.96
N ASP A 116 6.41 2.79 14.39
CA ASP A 116 6.12 3.07 15.79
C ASP A 116 5.37 1.89 16.44
N PHE A 117 4.36 1.36 15.74
CA PHE A 117 3.62 0.18 16.19
C PHE A 117 4.52 -1.05 16.38
N PHE A 118 5.48 -1.27 15.47
CA PHE A 118 6.46 -2.34 15.61
C PHE A 118 7.49 -2.06 16.71
N SER A 119 7.76 -0.79 17.03
CA SER A 119 8.71 -0.39 18.08
C SER A 119 8.14 -0.52 19.49
N GLU A 120 6.82 -0.64 19.63
CA GLU A 120 6.19 -0.91 20.93
C GLU A 120 6.66 -2.24 21.54
N PRO A 121 6.98 -2.25 22.86
CA PRO A 121 7.48 -3.43 23.55
C PRO A 121 6.50 -4.61 23.54
#